data_AF-A0A1W9N4C6-F1
#
_entry.id   AF-A0A1W9N4C6-F1
#
_cell.length_a   1.000
_cell.length_b   1.000
_cell.length_c   1.000
_cell.angle_alpha   90.00
_cell.angle_beta   90.00
_cell.angle_gamma   90.00
#
_symmetry.space_group_name_H-M   'P 1'
#
loop_
_entity.id
_entity.type
_entity.pdbx_description
1 polymer ?
#
loop_
_entity_poly.entity_id
_entity_poly.type
_entity_poly.pdbx_seq_one_letter_code
_entity_poly.pdbx_strand_id
1 'polypeptide(L)'
;MSFKENLLRKIQIDETVKKLAAGIGTPDSGLKIDKTMLRGLLETGPRKFRKERDLELYVLENTNILVLDNELALYKTTPEDVALRKSPTVKEMVNIRNIFKILNDKDVIVSKREDSLETVRKECIAMLDLSFDIKDLEGIEADGIASLKREYADGVVESLLLFRELLGYVPAPKAFQISNHYIIGKSEKKDSGELLFGPAVIYSFIHNSLKLIDKQISSFSKDITAALLKTEKSDIQDSSQDISAEAHGCTSMPLPQGAAVFAYLREEAVTRLRA
;
A
#
# COMPACT_ATOMS: atom_id res chain seq x y z
N MET A 1 -11.29 -9.00 13.95
CA MET A 1 -11.07 -8.88 12.50
C MET A 1 -10.24 -10.07 12.07
N SER A 2 -10.56 -10.68 10.94
CA SER A 2 -9.72 -11.73 10.34
C SER A 2 -8.40 -11.14 9.84
N PHE A 3 -7.40 -11.98 9.56
CA PHE A 3 -6.15 -11.53 8.94
C PHE A 3 -6.41 -10.75 7.65
N LYS A 4 -7.28 -11.27 6.79
CA LYS A 4 -7.69 -10.62 5.54
C LYS A 4 -8.21 -9.20 5.77
N GLU A 5 -9.10 -9.02 6.74
CA GLU A 5 -9.65 -7.71 7.09
C GLU A 5 -8.58 -6.75 7.61
N ASN A 6 -7.67 -7.23 8.47
CA ASN A 6 -6.56 -6.44 8.99
C ASN A 6 -5.59 -6.03 7.86
N LEU A 7 -5.27 -6.94 6.95
CA LEU A 7 -4.39 -6.67 5.81
C LEU A 7 -5.00 -5.65 4.85
N LEU A 8 -6.30 -5.78 4.52
CA LEU A 8 -7.02 -4.76 3.74
C LEU A 8 -6.97 -3.40 4.43
N ARG A 9 -7.17 -3.37 5.75
CA ARG A 9 -7.12 -2.13 6.52
C ARG A 9 -5.73 -1.50 6.53
N LYS A 10 -4.67 -2.29 6.62
CA LYS A 10 -3.29 -1.82 6.47
C LYS A 10 -3.08 -1.16 5.10
N ILE A 11 -3.51 -1.82 4.03
CA ILE A 11 -3.39 -1.28 2.65
C ILE A 11 -4.15 0.05 2.53
N GLN A 12 -5.37 0.14 3.09
CA GLN A 12 -6.15 1.38 3.11
C GLN A 12 -5.45 2.51 3.87
N ILE A 13 -4.83 2.20 5.03
CA ILE A 13 -4.05 3.18 5.81
C ILE A 13 -2.88 3.70 4.97
N ASP A 14 -2.13 2.82 4.32
CA ASP A 14 -0.99 3.19 3.48
C ASP A 14 -1.40 4.06 2.29
N GLU A 15 -2.49 3.71 1.61
CA GLU A 15 -3.01 4.51 0.50
C GLU A 15 -3.52 5.89 0.94
N THR A 16 -4.18 5.94 2.10
CA THR A 16 -4.67 7.19 2.68
C THR A 16 -3.51 8.10 3.04
N VAL A 17 -2.49 7.57 3.71
CA VAL A 17 -1.26 8.29 4.05
C VAL A 17 -0.56 8.80 2.79
N LYS A 18 -0.43 7.97 1.75
CA LYS A 18 0.19 8.39 0.48
C LYS A 18 -0.57 9.54 -0.19
N LYS A 19 -1.91 9.50 -0.19
CA LYS A 19 -2.76 10.58 -0.72
C LYS A 19 -2.60 11.87 0.10
N LEU A 20 -2.60 11.77 1.44
CA LEU A 20 -2.37 12.89 2.34
C LEU A 20 -0.99 13.51 2.14
N ALA A 21 0.07 12.69 2.05
CA ALA A 21 1.44 13.15 1.80
C ALA A 21 1.55 13.91 0.48
N ALA A 22 0.90 13.44 -0.59
CA ALA A 22 0.86 14.17 -1.87
C ALA A 22 0.14 15.53 -1.78
N GLY A 23 -0.76 15.69 -0.80
CA GLY A 23 -1.44 16.96 -0.50
C GLY A 23 -0.68 17.87 0.46
N ILE A 24 0.30 17.35 1.21
CA ILE A 24 1.23 18.13 2.04
C ILE A 24 2.29 18.69 1.09
N GLY A 25 2.01 19.83 0.46
CA GLY A 25 3.01 20.49 -0.36
C GLY A 25 4.10 21.17 0.48
N THR A 26 5.13 21.68 -0.21
CA THR A 26 6.14 22.54 0.41
C THR A 26 5.50 23.79 1.02
N PRO A 27 6.14 24.46 2.01
CA PRO A 27 5.60 25.65 2.68
C PRO A 27 5.01 26.71 1.74
N ASP A 28 5.55 26.84 0.53
CA ASP A 28 5.18 27.87 -0.46
C ASP A 28 4.27 27.34 -1.59
N SER A 29 3.88 26.07 -1.55
CA SER A 29 3.11 25.44 -2.64
C SER A 29 1.63 25.82 -2.66
N GLY A 30 1.13 26.45 -1.59
CA GLY A 30 -0.30 26.75 -1.40
C GLY A 30 -1.20 25.51 -1.21
N LEU A 31 -0.63 24.30 -1.24
CA LEU A 31 -1.35 23.06 -1.03
C LEU A 31 -1.79 22.95 0.44
N LYS A 32 -3.04 22.51 0.63
CA LYS A 32 -3.63 22.29 1.95
C LYS A 32 -3.89 20.81 2.12
N ILE A 33 -3.52 20.28 3.27
CA ILE A 33 -3.83 18.91 3.65
C ILE A 33 -5.35 18.72 3.70
N ASP A 34 -5.82 17.58 3.18
CA ASP A 34 -7.23 17.21 3.30
C ASP A 34 -7.53 16.83 4.75
N LYS A 35 -8.08 17.81 5.50
CA LYS A 35 -8.44 17.63 6.90
C LYS A 35 -9.51 16.56 7.08
N THR A 36 -10.42 16.37 6.14
CA THR A 36 -11.49 15.37 6.26
C THR A 36 -10.91 13.96 6.17
N MET A 37 -10.03 13.73 5.19
CA MET A 37 -9.32 12.45 5.06
C MET A 37 -8.41 12.18 6.27
N LEU A 38 -7.71 13.20 6.78
CA LEU A 38 -6.86 13.06 7.96
C LEU A 38 -7.66 12.74 9.23
N ARG A 39 -8.84 13.36 9.44
CA ARG A 39 -9.72 12.99 10.55
C ARG A 39 -10.13 11.53 10.46
N GLY A 40 -10.54 11.08 9.28
CA GLY A 40 -10.90 9.67 9.04
C GLY A 40 -9.75 8.72 9.39
N LEU A 41 -8.51 9.01 9.00
CA LEU A 41 -7.33 8.22 9.38
C LEU A 41 -7.16 8.19 10.91
N LEU A 42 -7.21 9.35 11.57
CA LEU A 42 -6.96 9.48 13.00
C LEU A 42 -8.04 8.81 13.87
N GLU A 43 -9.29 8.79 13.40
CA GLU A 43 -10.39 8.06 14.06
C GLU A 43 -10.19 6.54 14.07
N THR A 44 -9.40 6.01 13.14
CA THR A 44 -9.03 4.59 13.13
C THR A 44 -7.84 4.25 14.03
N GLY A 45 -7.11 5.27 14.48
CA GLY A 45 -5.90 5.11 15.29
C GLY A 45 -6.13 5.20 16.80
N PRO A 46 -5.05 5.14 17.60
CA PRO A 46 -5.14 5.15 19.05
C PRO A 46 -5.32 6.56 19.64
N ARG A 47 -5.14 7.60 18.83
CA ARG A 47 -5.19 9.01 19.24
C ARG A 47 -6.63 9.44 19.50
N LYS A 48 -6.85 10.09 20.64
CA LYS A 48 -8.17 10.63 21.00
C LYS A 48 -8.29 12.08 20.58
N PHE A 49 -9.40 12.40 19.91
CA PHE A 49 -9.75 13.77 19.59
C PHE A 49 -9.98 14.57 20.88
N ARG A 50 -9.41 15.77 20.94
CA ARG A 50 -9.63 16.77 21.98
C ARG A 50 -9.67 18.14 21.32
N LYS A 51 -10.74 18.89 21.58
CA LYS A 51 -10.78 20.31 21.23
C LYS A 51 -10.21 21.13 22.39
N GLU A 52 -9.25 21.98 22.10
CA GLU A 52 -8.64 22.88 23.09
C GLU A 52 -8.59 24.29 22.50
N ARG A 53 -9.38 25.21 23.07
CA ARG A 53 -9.61 26.54 22.48
C ARG A 53 -10.13 26.43 21.04
N ASP A 54 -9.45 27.03 20.08
CA ASP A 54 -9.67 26.95 18.63
C ASP A 54 -8.88 25.82 17.94
N LEU A 55 -8.08 25.05 18.69
CA LEU A 55 -7.27 23.95 18.15
C LEU A 55 -8.02 22.62 18.19
N GLU A 56 -7.89 21.88 17.10
CA GLU A 56 -8.26 20.46 17.01
C GLU A 56 -7.00 19.62 17.28
N LEU A 57 -6.99 18.88 18.38
CA LEU A 57 -5.85 18.09 18.84
C LEU A 57 -6.17 16.60 18.84
N TYR A 58 -5.16 15.79 18.58
CA TYR A 58 -5.22 14.33 18.64
C TYR A 58 -4.14 13.81 19.59
N VAL A 59 -4.59 13.33 20.75
CA VAL A 59 -3.75 13.06 21.93
C VAL A 59 -3.51 11.57 22.09
N LEU A 60 -2.24 11.20 22.28
CA LEU A 60 -1.80 9.87 22.69
C LEU A 60 -1.07 10.00 24.04
N GLU A 61 -1.46 9.18 25.02
CA GLU A 61 -0.82 9.11 26.37
C GLU A 61 -0.69 10.45 27.11
N ASN A 62 -1.61 11.40 26.87
CA ASN A 62 -1.63 12.77 27.43
C ASN A 62 -0.44 13.68 27.09
N THR A 63 0.66 13.15 26.56
CA THR A 63 1.87 13.93 26.24
C THR A 63 2.19 14.00 24.76
N ASN A 64 1.66 13.11 23.92
CA ASN A 64 1.98 13.09 22.48
C ASN A 64 0.80 13.69 21.70
N ILE A 65 0.94 14.93 21.25
CA ILE A 65 -0.18 15.73 20.74
C ILE A 65 0.07 16.08 19.28
N LEU A 66 -0.82 15.62 18.42
CA LEU A 66 -0.84 16.01 17.02
C LEU A 66 -1.84 17.15 16.84
N VAL A 67 -1.41 18.24 16.19
CA VAL A 67 -2.29 19.37 15.86
C VAL A 67 -2.86 19.19 14.46
N LEU A 68 -4.18 19.31 14.30
CA LEU A 68 -4.86 19.21 13.01
C LEU A 68 -4.79 20.54 12.22
N ASP A 69 -3.58 20.92 11.84
CA ASP A 69 -3.28 22.06 10.97
C ASP A 69 -2.48 21.63 9.73
N ASN A 70 -2.05 22.59 8.90
CA ASN A 70 -1.29 22.29 7.68
C ASN A 70 0.18 21.91 7.97
N GLU A 71 0.71 22.24 9.15
CA GLU A 71 2.06 21.82 9.53
C GLU A 71 2.08 20.41 10.09
N LEU A 72 0.91 19.92 10.55
CA LEU A 72 0.74 18.60 11.16
C LEU A 72 1.79 18.38 12.26
N ALA A 73 1.98 19.37 13.11
CA ALA A 73 3.03 19.34 14.12
C ALA A 73 2.69 18.34 15.23
N LEU A 74 3.67 17.49 15.57
CA LEU A 74 3.62 16.55 16.68
C LEU A 74 4.43 17.12 17.85
N TYR A 75 3.77 17.33 18.98
CA TYR A 75 4.34 17.85 20.20
C TYR A 75 4.47 16.76 21.28
N LYS A 76 5.51 16.85 22.09
CA LYS A 76 5.70 16.06 23.32
C LYS A 76 5.57 16.96 24.56
N THR A 77 4.34 17.35 24.87
CA THR A 77 3.99 18.26 25.98
C THR A 77 2.50 18.07 26.33
N THR A 78 1.89 18.94 27.13
CA THR A 78 0.45 18.83 27.47
C THR A 78 -0.43 19.64 26.50
N PRO A 79 -1.74 19.29 26.34
CA PRO A 79 -2.65 20.03 25.45
C PRO A 79 -2.74 21.51 25.78
N GLU A 80 -2.62 21.86 27.06
CA GLU A 80 -2.63 23.23 27.54
C GLU A 80 -1.36 23.99 27.13
N ASP A 81 -0.19 23.34 27.14
CA ASP A 81 1.07 23.96 26.68
C ASP A 81 1.08 24.13 25.16
N VAL A 82 0.49 23.19 24.40
CA VAL A 82 0.27 23.37 22.95
C VAL A 82 -0.67 24.55 22.68
N ALA A 83 -1.78 24.64 23.42
CA ALA A 83 -2.73 25.74 23.29
C ALA A 83 -2.11 27.09 23.64
N LEU A 84 -1.27 27.16 24.69
CA LEU A 84 -0.50 28.35 25.04
C LEU A 84 0.40 28.79 23.88
N ARG A 85 1.05 27.86 23.18
CA ARG A 85 2.01 28.19 22.11
C ARG A 85 1.35 28.60 20.79
N LYS A 86 0.24 27.93 20.42
CA LYS A 86 -0.41 28.11 19.10
C LYS A 86 -1.62 29.05 19.13
N SER A 87 -2.27 29.18 20.29
CA SER A 87 -3.43 30.06 20.48
C SER A 87 -3.41 30.72 21.88
N PRO A 88 -2.40 31.57 22.15
CA PRO A 88 -2.30 32.28 23.43
C PRO A 88 -3.41 33.32 23.58
N THR A 89 -3.92 33.47 24.80
CA THR A 89 -4.76 34.59 25.20
C THR A 89 -3.93 35.87 25.40
N VAL A 90 -4.57 37.05 25.34
CA VAL A 90 -3.88 38.34 25.53
C VAL A 90 -3.07 38.41 26.84
N LYS A 91 -3.62 37.87 27.94
CA LYS A 91 -2.94 37.83 29.23
C LYS A 91 -1.70 36.92 29.22
N GLU A 92 -1.75 35.83 28.45
CA GLU A 92 -0.61 34.93 28.28
C GLU A 92 0.47 35.57 27.39
N MET A 93 0.09 36.33 26.36
CA MET A 93 1.01 37.03 25.46
C MET A 93 1.85 38.12 26.14
N VAL A 94 1.36 38.73 27.23
CA VAL A 94 2.09 39.79 27.95
C VAL A 94 2.98 39.26 29.08
N ASN A 95 2.92 37.96 29.38
CA ASN A 95 3.80 37.34 30.36
C ASN A 95 5.14 36.95 29.71
N ILE A 96 6.24 37.60 30.14
CA ILE A 96 7.58 37.41 29.58
C ILE A 96 7.99 35.94 29.48
N ARG A 97 7.67 35.09 30.47
CA ARG A 97 8.02 33.66 30.42
C ARG A 97 7.25 32.91 29.34
N ASN A 98 5.98 33.26 29.15
CA ASN A 98 5.14 32.64 28.12
C ASN A 98 5.55 33.10 26.72
N ILE A 99 5.97 34.36 26.57
CA ILE A 99 6.49 34.89 25.28
C ILE A 99 7.61 33.99 24.76
N PHE A 100 8.57 33.60 25.59
CA PHE A 100 9.65 32.70 25.17
C PHE A 100 9.15 31.34 24.66
N LYS A 101 8.13 30.76 25.31
CA LYS A 101 7.52 29.49 24.88
C LYS A 101 6.75 29.63 23.57
N ILE A 102 6.01 30.73 23.39
CA ILE A 102 5.21 31.01 22.19
C ILE A 102 6.13 31.22 20.98
N LEU A 103 7.25 31.91 21.18
CA LEU A 103 8.20 32.22 20.10
C LEU A 103 9.12 31.05 19.74
N ASN A 104 9.32 30.09 20.64
CA ASN A 104 10.20 28.95 20.41
C ASN A 104 9.55 27.66 20.89
N ASP A 105 9.21 26.80 19.94
CA ASP A 105 8.56 25.50 20.13
C ASP A 105 9.49 24.31 19.83
N LYS A 106 10.77 24.57 19.52
CA LYS A 106 11.75 23.52 19.19
C LYS A 106 12.03 22.56 20.35
N ASP A 107 11.77 22.99 21.58
CA ASP A 107 11.94 22.18 22.79
C ASP A 107 10.87 21.09 22.93
N VAL A 108 9.70 21.28 22.32
CA VAL A 108 8.54 20.39 22.47
C VAL A 108 8.10 19.73 21.17
N ILE A 109 8.50 20.23 20.01
CA ILE A 109 8.16 19.62 18.71
C ILE A 109 9.05 18.41 18.44
N VAL A 110 8.41 17.29 18.13
CA VAL A 110 9.05 16.03 17.75
C VAL A 110 9.20 15.94 16.24
N SER A 111 8.13 16.23 15.50
CA SER A 111 8.09 16.12 14.04
C SER A 111 7.03 17.04 13.43
N LYS A 112 7.08 17.21 12.11
CA LYS A 112 6.09 17.96 11.32
C LYS A 112 5.81 17.23 10.01
N ARG A 113 4.72 17.59 9.34
CA ARG A 113 4.40 17.19 7.96
C ARG A 113 4.50 15.68 7.72
N GLU A 114 5.24 15.23 6.71
CA GLU A 114 5.32 13.81 6.33
C GLU A 114 5.85 12.95 7.48
N ASP A 115 6.78 13.45 8.31
CA ASP A 115 7.31 12.70 9.46
C ASP A 115 6.24 12.43 10.53
N SER A 116 5.37 13.41 10.78
CA SER A 116 4.22 13.24 11.67
C SER A 116 3.20 12.28 11.09
N LEU A 117 2.97 12.33 9.78
CA LEU A 117 2.05 11.43 9.10
C LEU A 117 2.56 9.98 9.11
N GLU A 118 3.87 9.77 8.93
CA GLU A 118 4.50 8.46 9.06
C GLU A 118 4.43 7.93 10.50
N THR A 119 4.51 8.82 11.49
CA THR A 119 4.29 8.44 12.90
C THR A 119 2.85 7.95 13.12
N VAL A 120 1.85 8.70 12.64
CA VAL A 120 0.44 8.31 12.70
C VAL A 120 0.20 6.98 11.98
N ARG A 121 0.77 6.82 10.78
CA ARG A 121 0.69 5.57 10.00
C ARG A 121 1.16 4.37 10.84
N LYS A 122 2.34 4.47 11.45
CA LYS A 122 2.90 3.40 12.30
C LYS A 122 2.02 3.10 13.49
N GLU A 123 1.48 4.13 14.15
CA GLU A 123 0.55 3.98 15.27
C GLU A 123 -0.74 3.25 14.85
N CYS A 124 -1.32 3.61 13.69
CA CYS A 124 -2.52 2.93 13.16
C CYS A 124 -2.23 1.47 12.78
N ILE A 125 -1.09 1.19 12.14
CA ILE A 125 -0.71 -0.18 11.73
C ILE A 125 -0.40 -1.05 12.97
N ALA A 126 0.21 -0.49 14.01
CA ALA A 126 0.55 -1.22 15.23
C ALA A 126 -0.69 -1.74 15.99
N MET A 127 -1.89 -1.20 15.72
CA MET A 127 -3.15 -1.69 16.26
C MET A 127 -3.71 -2.90 15.50
N LEU A 128 -3.18 -3.22 14.32
CA LEU A 128 -3.66 -4.31 13.49
C LEU A 128 -2.93 -5.60 13.87
N ASP A 129 -3.69 -6.69 13.99
CA ASP A 129 -3.12 -8.03 14.04
C ASP A 129 -2.82 -8.50 12.61
N LEU A 130 -1.56 -8.37 12.23
CA LEU A 130 -1.04 -8.80 10.94
C LEU A 130 -0.30 -10.14 11.02
N SER A 131 -0.42 -10.86 12.14
CA SER A 131 0.03 -12.25 12.20
C SER A 131 -0.87 -13.11 11.30
N PHE A 132 -0.26 -14.08 10.63
CA PHE A 132 -0.98 -14.99 9.73
C PHE A 132 -0.36 -16.36 9.72
N ASP A 133 -1.18 -17.36 9.40
CA ASP A 133 -0.75 -18.72 9.16
C ASP A 133 -1.00 -19.15 7.71
N ILE A 134 -0.74 -20.43 7.42
CA ILE A 134 -0.93 -20.99 6.07
C ILE A 134 -2.41 -20.99 5.68
N LYS A 135 -3.34 -21.21 6.62
CA LYS A 135 -4.79 -21.26 6.34
C LYS A 135 -5.30 -19.89 5.93
N ASP A 136 -4.76 -18.82 6.51
CA ASP A 136 -5.08 -17.47 6.09
C ASP A 136 -4.72 -17.24 4.61
N LEU A 137 -3.55 -17.72 4.16
CA LEU A 137 -3.14 -17.64 2.77
C LEU A 137 -3.99 -18.51 1.84
N GLU A 138 -4.34 -19.72 2.28
CA GLU A 138 -5.28 -20.61 1.57
C GLU A 138 -6.67 -19.97 1.43
N GLY A 139 -7.10 -19.19 2.43
CA GLY A 139 -8.33 -18.41 2.36
C GLY A 139 -8.30 -17.35 1.26
N ILE A 140 -7.20 -16.59 1.15
CA ILE A 140 -7.03 -15.58 0.08
C ILE A 140 -6.99 -16.25 -1.30
N GLU A 141 -6.28 -17.37 -1.43
CA GLU A 141 -6.27 -18.16 -2.67
C GLU A 141 -7.68 -18.63 -3.05
N ALA A 142 -8.41 -19.23 -2.12
CA ALA A 142 -9.74 -19.77 -2.36
C ALA A 142 -10.72 -18.67 -2.80
N ASP A 143 -10.69 -17.50 -2.14
CA ASP A 143 -11.48 -16.32 -2.49
C ASP A 143 -11.17 -15.83 -3.91
N GLY A 144 -9.88 -15.77 -4.27
CA GLY A 144 -9.43 -15.36 -5.60
C GLY A 144 -9.88 -16.33 -6.70
N ILE A 145 -9.74 -17.63 -6.46
CA ILE A 145 -10.19 -18.69 -7.39
C ILE A 145 -11.71 -18.65 -7.54
N ALA A 146 -12.45 -18.51 -6.45
CA ALA A 146 -13.91 -18.43 -6.48
C ALA A 146 -14.38 -17.17 -7.23
N SER A 147 -13.74 -16.03 -7.01
CA SER A 147 -14.05 -14.78 -7.70
C SER A 147 -13.78 -14.87 -9.19
N LEU A 148 -12.65 -15.48 -9.58
CA LEU A 148 -12.31 -15.70 -10.99
C LEU A 148 -13.35 -16.59 -11.68
N LYS A 149 -13.75 -17.70 -11.04
CA LYS A 149 -14.79 -18.62 -11.57
C LYS A 149 -16.16 -17.97 -11.71
N ARG A 150 -16.46 -16.95 -10.90
CA ARG A 150 -17.74 -16.22 -10.92
C ARG A 150 -17.68 -14.93 -11.76
N GLU A 151 -16.56 -14.69 -12.46
CA GLU A 151 -16.31 -13.46 -13.22
C GLU A 151 -16.48 -12.19 -12.38
N TYR A 152 -16.20 -12.28 -11.07
CA TYR A 152 -16.29 -11.16 -10.15
C TYR A 152 -14.94 -10.44 -10.07
N ALA A 153 -14.75 -9.47 -10.97
CA ALA A 153 -13.48 -8.77 -11.15
C ALA A 153 -12.96 -8.12 -9.86
N ASP A 154 -13.82 -7.47 -9.08
CA ASP A 154 -13.41 -6.80 -7.84
C ASP A 154 -12.85 -7.80 -6.82
N GLY A 155 -13.45 -8.99 -6.70
CA GLY A 155 -12.94 -10.05 -5.81
C GLY A 155 -11.61 -10.65 -6.27
N VAL A 156 -11.38 -10.73 -7.58
CA VAL A 156 -10.08 -11.11 -8.15
C VAL A 156 -9.03 -10.05 -7.80
N VAL A 157 -9.33 -8.78 -8.04
CA VAL A 157 -8.41 -7.66 -7.75
C VAL A 157 -8.13 -7.55 -6.26
N GLU A 158 -9.13 -7.74 -5.39
CA GLU A 158 -8.94 -7.75 -3.93
C GLU A 158 -7.94 -8.83 -3.51
N SER A 159 -8.10 -10.05 -4.02
CA SER A 159 -7.20 -11.17 -3.71
C SER A 159 -5.77 -10.91 -4.21
N LEU A 160 -5.64 -10.34 -5.42
CA LEU A 160 -4.35 -9.92 -5.96
C LEU A 160 -3.72 -8.77 -5.17
N LEU A 161 -4.52 -7.84 -4.66
CA LEU A 161 -4.07 -6.72 -3.83
C LEU A 161 -3.49 -7.22 -2.50
N LEU A 162 -4.10 -8.25 -1.91
CA LEU A 162 -3.60 -8.89 -0.69
C LEU A 162 -2.27 -9.61 -0.94
N PHE A 163 -2.18 -10.43 -1.99
CA PHE A 163 -0.92 -11.08 -2.35
C PHE A 163 0.16 -10.08 -2.74
N ARG A 164 -0.21 -8.98 -3.41
CA ARG A 164 0.71 -7.90 -3.74
C ARG A 164 1.37 -7.35 -2.47
N GLU A 165 0.58 -7.10 -1.44
CA GLU A 165 1.08 -6.59 -0.16
C GLU A 165 2.02 -7.59 0.52
N LEU A 166 1.60 -8.86 0.63
CA LEU A 166 2.39 -9.94 1.22
C LEU A 166 3.73 -10.16 0.50
N LEU A 167 3.74 -10.04 -0.82
CA LEU A 167 4.92 -10.26 -1.66
C LEU A 167 5.71 -8.98 -1.93
N GLY A 168 5.29 -7.82 -1.40
CA GLY A 168 5.93 -6.54 -1.72
C GLY A 168 5.95 -6.23 -3.23
N TYR A 169 4.99 -6.76 -3.99
CA TYR A 169 4.84 -6.44 -5.39
C TYR A 169 4.32 -5.01 -5.53
N VAL A 170 4.61 -4.40 -6.68
CA VAL A 170 4.13 -3.05 -7.00
C VAL A 170 3.25 -3.06 -8.24
N PRO A 171 2.35 -2.08 -8.41
CA PRO A 171 1.63 -1.91 -9.66
C PRO A 171 2.62 -1.67 -10.80
N ALA A 172 2.28 -2.14 -12.00
CA ALA A 172 3.09 -1.91 -13.19
C ALA A 172 3.45 -0.41 -13.35
N PRO A 173 4.75 -0.08 -13.46
CA PRO A 173 5.20 1.25 -13.85
C PRO A 173 4.62 1.64 -15.22
N LYS A 174 4.54 2.94 -15.53
CA LYS A 174 3.91 3.45 -16.76
C LYS A 174 4.32 2.72 -18.04
N ALA A 175 5.59 2.33 -18.18
CA ALA A 175 6.11 1.61 -19.33
C ALA A 175 5.52 0.20 -19.53
N PHE A 176 4.99 -0.42 -18.47
CA PHE A 176 4.43 -1.76 -18.43
C PHE A 176 2.90 -1.78 -18.29
N GLN A 177 2.24 -0.61 -18.27
CA GLN A 177 0.79 -0.53 -18.13
C GLN A 177 0.11 -0.89 -19.46
N ILE A 178 -0.90 -1.74 -19.37
CA ILE A 178 -1.76 -2.13 -20.50
C ILE A 178 -3.19 -1.76 -20.13
N SER A 179 -3.90 -1.08 -21.03
CA SER A 179 -5.30 -0.73 -20.83
C SER A 179 -6.15 -1.97 -20.53
N ASN A 180 -7.12 -1.83 -19.62
CA ASN A 180 -8.02 -2.91 -19.20
C ASN A 180 -7.30 -4.14 -18.60
N HIS A 181 -6.13 -3.94 -18.00
CA HIS A 181 -5.43 -4.95 -17.23
C HIS A 181 -5.06 -4.44 -15.85
N TYR A 182 -5.12 -5.33 -14.86
CA TYR A 182 -4.51 -5.13 -13.56
C TYR A 182 -3.20 -5.91 -13.53
N ILE A 183 -2.08 -5.20 -13.34
CA ILE A 183 -0.74 -5.77 -13.43
C ILE A 183 0.05 -5.44 -12.16
N ILE A 184 0.56 -6.48 -11.50
CA ILE A 184 1.41 -6.39 -10.32
C ILE A 184 2.65 -7.26 -10.50
N GLY A 185 3.78 -6.85 -9.92
CA GLY A 185 5.02 -7.60 -10.05
C GLY A 185 6.15 -7.02 -9.21
N LYS A 186 7.28 -7.72 -9.16
CA LYS A 186 8.51 -7.15 -8.58
C LYS A 186 9.07 -6.10 -9.55
N SER A 187 9.55 -4.99 -9.00
CA SER A 187 10.14 -3.90 -9.77
C SER A 187 11.51 -3.59 -9.21
N GLU A 188 12.52 -3.54 -10.06
CA GLU A 188 13.89 -3.20 -9.72
C GLU A 188 14.40 -2.12 -10.67
N LYS A 189 14.98 -1.06 -10.12
CA LYS A 189 15.61 0.01 -10.90
C LYS A 189 17.11 -0.15 -10.82
N LYS A 190 17.77 -0.35 -11.96
CA LYS A 190 19.22 -0.38 -12.04
C LYS A 190 19.82 1.03 -12.03
N ASP A 191 21.10 1.13 -11.70
CA ASP A 191 21.88 2.37 -11.73
C ASP A 191 21.88 3.05 -13.12
N SER A 192 21.72 2.24 -14.18
CA SER A 192 21.58 2.72 -15.56
C SER A 192 20.25 3.44 -15.85
N GLY A 193 19.31 3.45 -14.91
CA GLY A 193 17.94 3.93 -15.11
C GLY A 193 17.01 2.90 -15.77
N GLU A 194 17.53 1.73 -16.15
CA GLU A 194 16.73 0.59 -16.63
C GLU A 194 15.79 0.08 -15.53
N LEU A 195 14.52 -0.12 -15.88
CA LEU A 195 13.55 -0.79 -15.00
C LEU A 195 13.39 -2.24 -15.43
N LEU A 196 13.62 -3.15 -14.49
CA LEU A 196 13.27 -4.56 -14.61
C LEU A 196 11.97 -4.82 -13.87
N PHE A 197 11.02 -5.48 -14.53
CA PHE A 197 9.73 -5.81 -13.95
C PHE A 197 9.42 -7.29 -14.13
N GLY A 198 9.27 -8.02 -13.03
CA GLY A 198 8.98 -9.45 -13.03
C GLY A 198 9.61 -10.21 -11.85
N PRO A 199 9.11 -11.39 -11.46
CA PRO A 199 7.88 -12.01 -11.95
C PRO A 199 6.63 -11.13 -11.73
N ALA A 200 5.65 -11.28 -12.61
CA ALA A 200 4.48 -10.41 -12.69
C ALA A 200 3.20 -11.21 -12.94
N VAL A 201 2.09 -10.76 -12.36
CA VAL A 201 0.75 -11.27 -12.58
C VAL A 201 -0.04 -10.25 -13.38
N ILE A 202 -0.72 -10.74 -14.41
CA ILE A 202 -1.58 -9.96 -15.29
C ILE A 202 -2.99 -10.52 -15.19
N TYR A 203 -3.93 -9.66 -14.82
CA TYR A 203 -5.36 -9.92 -14.90
C TYR A 203 -6.01 -9.07 -15.99
N SER A 204 -6.71 -9.71 -16.93
CA SER A 204 -7.48 -9.04 -17.98
C SER A 204 -8.93 -8.86 -17.54
N PHE A 205 -9.41 -7.61 -17.48
CA PHE A 205 -10.81 -7.33 -17.16
C PHE A 205 -11.76 -7.76 -18.29
N ILE A 206 -11.30 -7.72 -19.55
CA ILE A 206 -12.12 -8.05 -20.72
C ILE A 206 -12.34 -9.56 -20.83
N HIS A 207 -11.28 -10.33 -20.61
CA HIS A 207 -11.30 -11.79 -20.81
C HIS A 207 -11.46 -12.58 -19.52
N ASN A 208 -11.55 -11.89 -18.37
CA ASN A 208 -11.54 -12.49 -17.04
C ASN A 208 -10.47 -13.59 -16.90
N SER A 209 -9.24 -13.26 -17.31
CA SER A 209 -8.14 -14.23 -17.40
C SER A 209 -6.94 -13.77 -16.59
N LEU A 210 -6.31 -14.72 -15.91
CA LEU A 210 -5.14 -14.53 -15.06
C LEU A 210 -3.93 -15.24 -15.66
N LYS A 211 -2.80 -14.54 -15.73
CA LYS A 211 -1.54 -15.07 -16.27
C LYS A 211 -0.37 -14.68 -15.39
N LEU A 212 0.56 -15.61 -15.22
CA LEU A 212 1.86 -15.36 -14.61
C LEU A 212 2.92 -15.19 -15.69
N ILE A 213 3.80 -14.22 -15.48
CA ILE A 213 5.08 -14.09 -16.16
C ILE A 213 6.15 -14.33 -15.10
N ASP A 214 6.96 -15.36 -15.28
CA ASP A 214 8.05 -15.72 -14.38
C ASP A 214 9.31 -14.89 -14.63
N LYS A 215 9.49 -14.38 -15.86
CA LYS A 215 10.67 -13.63 -16.29
C LYS A 215 10.58 -12.14 -15.97
N GLN A 216 11.74 -11.55 -15.73
CA GLN A 216 11.91 -10.10 -15.69
C GLN A 216 11.93 -9.52 -17.10
N ILE A 217 11.14 -8.46 -17.31
CA ILE A 217 11.07 -7.70 -18.56
C ILE A 217 11.73 -6.35 -18.34
N SER A 218 12.63 -5.98 -19.26
CA SER A 218 13.29 -4.69 -19.28
C SER A 218 12.43 -3.61 -19.94
N SER A 219 12.47 -2.39 -19.39
CA SER A 219 11.89 -1.20 -20.01
C SER A 219 12.55 -0.78 -21.33
N PHE A 220 13.71 -1.36 -21.68
CA PHE A 220 14.39 -1.13 -22.97
C PHE A 220 14.03 -2.17 -24.03
N SER A 221 13.19 -3.15 -23.69
CA SER A 221 12.67 -4.09 -24.67
C SER A 221 11.88 -3.36 -25.76
N LYS A 222 12.15 -3.70 -27.02
CA LYS A 222 11.51 -3.04 -28.18
C LYS A 222 9.99 -3.25 -28.23
N ASP A 223 9.48 -4.34 -27.63
CA ASP A 223 8.06 -4.69 -27.59
C ASP A 223 7.64 -5.15 -26.18
N ILE A 224 7.56 -4.24 -25.20
CA ILE A 224 7.18 -4.56 -23.81
C ILE A 224 5.77 -5.17 -23.77
N THR A 225 4.80 -4.59 -24.47
CA THR A 225 3.42 -5.08 -24.52
C THR A 225 3.36 -6.50 -25.09
N ALA A 226 4.15 -6.77 -26.14
CA ALA A 226 4.20 -8.11 -26.69
C ALA A 226 4.95 -9.06 -25.76
N ALA A 227 5.97 -8.64 -25.02
CA ALA A 227 6.61 -9.48 -24.01
C ALA A 227 5.67 -9.84 -22.85
N LEU A 228 4.76 -8.92 -22.49
CA LEU A 228 3.73 -9.13 -21.47
C LEU A 228 2.57 -10.01 -21.97
N LEU A 229 2.21 -9.93 -23.26
CA LEU A 229 1.06 -10.63 -23.82
C LEU A 229 1.42 -11.88 -24.65
N LYS A 230 2.57 -12.00 -25.31
CA LYS A 230 2.89 -13.09 -26.28
C LYS A 230 2.87 -14.51 -25.69
N THR A 231 2.77 -14.67 -24.38
CA THR A 231 2.46 -15.94 -23.73
C THR A 231 1.03 -16.45 -24.00
N GLU A 232 0.18 -15.76 -24.79
CA GLU A 232 -1.16 -16.27 -25.15
C GLU A 232 -1.21 -17.39 -26.21
N LYS A 233 -0.13 -17.70 -26.93
CA LYS A 233 -0.21 -18.52 -28.17
C LYS A 233 0.49 -19.89 -28.18
N SER A 234 0.65 -20.53 -27.03
CA SER A 234 0.87 -21.98 -26.91
C SER A 234 0.22 -22.38 -25.58
N ASP A 235 -0.97 -22.95 -25.47
CA ASP A 235 -1.42 -24.19 -26.08
C ASP A 235 -2.96 -24.22 -26.09
N ILE A 236 -3.57 -23.84 -27.21
CA ILE A 236 -4.92 -24.30 -27.55
C ILE A 236 -4.79 -24.94 -28.92
N GLN A 237 -4.37 -26.19 -28.93
CA GLN A 237 -4.61 -27.07 -30.06
C GLN A 237 -5.33 -28.30 -29.52
N ASP A 238 -6.52 -28.49 -30.08
CA ASP A 238 -7.46 -29.57 -29.82
C ASP A 238 -6.78 -30.91 -29.57
N SER A 239 -7.07 -31.49 -28.40
CA SER A 239 -6.88 -32.91 -28.16
C SER A 239 -7.92 -33.69 -28.96
N SER A 240 -7.56 -34.11 -30.17
CA SER A 240 -8.14 -35.27 -30.84
C SER A 240 -7.10 -35.91 -31.75
N GLN A 241 -6.80 -37.18 -31.44
CA GLN A 241 -6.07 -38.21 -32.21
C GLN A 241 -4.59 -38.49 -31.86
N ASP A 242 -4.45 -39.55 -31.04
CA ASP A 242 -3.59 -40.74 -31.16
C ASP A 242 -2.08 -40.68 -31.51
N ILE A 243 -1.30 -41.08 -30.50
CA ILE A 243 -0.16 -42.04 -30.46
C ILE A 243 0.98 -41.90 -31.50
N SER A 244 2.18 -41.49 -31.07
CA SER A 244 3.38 -42.35 -30.90
C SER A 244 4.67 -41.56 -30.61
N ALA A 245 5.51 -42.18 -29.79
CA ALA A 245 6.91 -41.91 -29.40
C ALA A 245 7.67 -40.71 -30.01
N GLU A 246 8.28 -39.90 -29.13
CA GLU A 246 9.75 -39.85 -28.95
C GLU A 246 10.10 -38.95 -27.75
N ALA A 247 10.95 -39.46 -26.88
CA ALA A 247 11.52 -38.72 -25.77
C ALA A 247 12.69 -37.88 -26.26
N HIS A 248 12.58 -36.55 -26.19
CA HIS A 248 13.66 -35.60 -25.89
C HIS A 248 13.09 -34.18 -25.87
N GLY A 249 13.18 -33.50 -24.73
CA GLY A 249 12.85 -32.09 -24.65
C GLY A 249 12.59 -31.67 -23.21
N CYS A 250 13.48 -30.84 -22.69
CA CYS A 250 13.35 -30.13 -21.43
C CYS A 250 11.94 -29.52 -21.33
N THR A 251 11.05 -30.17 -20.59
CA THR A 251 9.66 -29.74 -20.43
C THR A 251 9.69 -28.56 -19.45
N SER A 252 9.85 -27.35 -19.98
CA SER A 252 9.48 -26.16 -19.23
C SER A 252 8.03 -26.33 -18.84
N MET A 253 7.74 -26.50 -17.54
CA MET A 253 6.36 -26.59 -17.09
C MET A 253 5.58 -25.39 -17.64
N PRO A 254 4.35 -25.59 -18.14
CA PRO A 254 3.54 -24.48 -18.60
C PRO A 254 3.34 -23.50 -17.44
N LEU A 255 3.53 -22.20 -17.73
CA LEU A 255 3.35 -21.18 -16.73
C LEU A 255 1.91 -21.22 -16.17
N PRO A 256 1.72 -21.04 -14.85
CA PRO A 256 0.40 -21.01 -14.26
C PRO A 256 -0.52 -20.01 -14.98
N GLN A 257 -1.72 -20.48 -15.34
CA GLN A 257 -2.80 -19.68 -15.89
C GLN A 257 -4.08 -19.91 -15.09
N GLY A 258 -4.98 -18.93 -15.13
CA GLY A 258 -6.26 -18.98 -14.43
C GLY A 258 -6.08 -19.20 -12.93
N ALA A 259 -6.80 -20.17 -12.37
CA ALA A 259 -6.78 -20.47 -10.94
C ALA A 259 -5.39 -20.86 -10.40
N ALA A 260 -4.53 -21.47 -11.23
CA ALA A 260 -3.19 -21.90 -10.81
C ALA A 260 -2.26 -20.72 -10.43
N VAL A 261 -2.56 -19.51 -10.90
CA VAL A 261 -1.80 -18.30 -10.52
C VAL A 261 -1.92 -18.01 -9.02
N PHE A 262 -3.09 -18.25 -8.41
CA PHE A 262 -3.26 -18.04 -6.97
C PHE A 262 -2.46 -19.05 -6.14
N ALA A 263 -2.40 -20.31 -6.58
CA ALA A 263 -1.55 -21.33 -5.96
C ALA A 263 -0.07 -20.90 -5.99
N TYR A 264 0.41 -20.36 -7.11
CA TYR A 264 1.77 -19.81 -7.21
C TYR A 264 2.00 -18.67 -6.21
N LEU A 265 1.08 -17.71 -6.13
CA LEU A 265 1.20 -16.58 -5.21
C LEU A 265 1.20 -17.02 -3.74
N ARG A 266 0.37 -18.01 -3.39
CA ARG A 266 0.37 -18.62 -2.05
C ARG A 266 1.73 -19.26 -1.75
N GLU A 267 2.24 -20.10 -2.64
CA GLU A 267 3.53 -20.78 -2.43
C GLU A 267 4.70 -19.79 -2.32
N GLU A 268 4.70 -18.71 -3.11
CA GLU A 268 5.71 -17.66 -2.96
C GLU A 268 5.59 -16.95 -1.59
N ALA A 269 4.36 -16.68 -1.12
CA ALA A 269 4.13 -16.06 0.18
C ALA A 269 4.55 -16.98 1.34
N VAL A 270 4.25 -18.28 1.25
CA VAL A 270 4.70 -19.30 2.22
C VAL A 270 6.22 -19.39 2.26
N THR A 271 6.89 -19.29 1.09
CA THR A 271 8.36 -19.34 1.03
C THR A 271 8.97 -18.16 1.80
N ARG A 272 8.36 -16.97 1.72
CA ARG A 272 8.81 -15.79 2.48
C ARG A 272 8.53 -15.86 3.97
N LEU A 273 7.45 -16.50 4.38
CA LEU A 273 7.19 -16.77 5.80
C LEU A 273 8.29 -17.61 6.46
N ARG A 274 8.95 -18.48 5.69
CA ARG A 274 9.96 -19.43 6.18
C ARG A 274 11.39 -18.91 6.12
N ALA A 275 11.64 -17.79 5.44
CA ALA A 275 12.95 -17.18 5.25
C ALA A 275 13.23 -16.13 6.33
#